data_AF-T1BXW2-F1
#
_entry.id   AF-T1BXW2-F1
#
_cell.length_a   1.000
_cell.length_b   1.000
_cell.length_c   1.000
_cell.angle_alpha   90.00
_cell.angle_beta   90.00
_cell.angle_gamma   90.00
#
_symmetry.space_group_name_H-M   'P 1'
#
loop_
_entity.id
_entity.type
_entity.pdbx_description
1 polymer ?
#
loop_
_entity_poly.entity_id
_entity_poly.type
_entity_poly.pdbx_seq_one_letter_code
_entity_poly.pdbx_strand_id
1 'polypeptide(L)'
;MHIRFDAHPYRFQYRFPRILVDLDRLTELSHYGIGYNRFAPVSFSDWDHGARDGRALRPWIVDRLAASGLGQEWGRVELWTFPRIWGYVFNPLSLWYCHDPSGSLKAVLFEVHNTFGEAHHY
;
A
#
# COMPACT_ATOMS: atom_id res chain seq x y z
N MET A 1 3.18 0.80 42.80
CA MET A 1 1.91 1.30 42.23
C MET A 1 2.23 2.53 41.39
N HIS A 2 2.22 2.42 40.06
CA HIS A 2 2.40 3.56 39.16
C HIS A 2 1.01 4.13 38.84
N ILE A 3 0.70 5.31 39.37
CA ILE A 3 -0.58 6.01 39.14
C ILE A 3 -0.28 7.31 38.40
N ARG A 4 -0.99 7.55 37.30
CA ARG A 4 -1.00 8.83 36.59
C ARG A 4 -2.17 9.67 37.11
N PHE A 5 -1.87 10.85 37.61
CA PHE A 5 -2.84 11.76 38.24
C PHE A 5 -3.36 12.86 37.29
N ASP A 6 -2.98 12.83 36.02
CA ASP A 6 -3.41 13.83 35.03
C ASP A 6 -3.49 13.22 33.62
N ALA A 7 -4.49 13.64 32.84
CA ALA A 7 -4.63 13.25 31.44
C ALA A 7 -3.81 14.23 30.59
N HIS A 8 -2.50 14.00 30.48
CA HIS A 8 -1.68 14.75 29.53
C HIS A 8 -2.29 14.61 28.12
N PRO A 9 -2.73 15.71 27.49
CA PRO A 9 -3.28 15.65 26.14
C PRO A 9 -2.14 15.33 25.17
N TYR A 10 -2.02 14.07 24.77
CA TYR A 10 -1.09 13.65 23.73
C TYR A 10 -1.67 13.98 22.36
N ARG A 11 -1.05 14.93 21.64
CA ARG A 11 -1.39 15.25 20.26
C ARG A 11 -0.25 14.76 19.35
N PHE A 12 -0.55 13.77 18.54
CA PHE A 12 0.38 13.22 17.55
C PHE A 12 0.06 13.79 16.17
N GLN A 13 0.95 14.63 15.62
CA GLN A 13 0.85 15.15 14.26
C GLN A 13 2.14 14.83 13.52
N TYR A 14 2.05 13.91 12.56
CA TYR A 14 3.18 13.46 11.78
C TYR A 14 2.90 13.66 10.30
N ARG A 15 3.88 14.23 9.59
CA ARG A 15 3.86 14.30 8.13
C ARG A 15 4.65 13.12 7.61
N PHE A 16 3.95 12.10 7.18
CA PHE A 16 4.56 10.93 6.54
C PHE A 16 4.38 11.03 5.02
N PRO A 17 5.44 10.77 4.24
CA PRO A 17 5.36 10.77 2.78
C PRO A 17 4.48 9.60 2.33
N ARG A 18 3.70 9.85 1.29
CA ARG A 18 2.83 8.86 0.66
C ARG A 18 2.93 9.02 -0.83
N ILE A 19 2.82 7.90 -1.53
CA ILE A 19 2.89 7.85 -2.99
C ILE A 19 1.63 7.18 -3.51
N LEU A 20 1.21 7.60 -4.71
CA LEU A 20 0.21 6.91 -5.51
C LEU A 20 0.94 6.37 -6.73
N VAL A 21 0.96 5.05 -6.89
CA VAL A 21 1.69 4.39 -7.97
C VAL A 21 0.75 3.59 -8.83
N ASP A 22 0.96 3.64 -10.14
CA ASP A 22 0.28 2.77 -11.09
C ASP A 22 1.05 1.45 -11.16
N LEU A 23 0.36 0.33 -10.92
CA LEU A 23 1.00 -0.99 -10.91
C LEU A 23 1.59 -1.37 -12.28
N ASP A 24 1.06 -0.83 -13.37
CA ASP A 24 1.57 -1.11 -14.72
C ASP A 24 2.82 -0.26 -15.06
N ARG A 25 3.19 0.70 -14.21
CA ARG A 25 4.29 1.66 -14.44
C ARG A 25 5.32 1.69 -13.31
N LEU A 26 5.41 0.63 -12.49
CA LEU A 26 6.32 0.57 -11.34
C LEU A 26 7.80 0.70 -11.71
N THR A 27 8.21 0.26 -12.91
CA THR A 27 9.58 0.42 -13.41
C THR A 27 9.96 1.89 -13.65
N GLU A 28 8.99 2.73 -13.96
CA GLU A 28 9.17 4.16 -14.20
C GLU A 28 9.38 4.97 -12.91
N LEU A 29 9.16 4.36 -11.73
CA LEU A 29 9.44 5.00 -10.43
C LEU A 29 10.88 5.50 -10.31
N SER A 30 11.80 4.86 -11.02
CA SER A 30 13.20 5.27 -11.09
C SER A 30 13.40 6.69 -11.64
N HIS A 31 12.54 7.16 -12.54
CA HIS A 31 12.58 8.54 -13.07
C HIS A 31 12.30 9.59 -11.99
N TYR A 32 11.62 9.19 -10.91
CA TYR A 32 11.29 10.04 -9.76
C TYR A 32 12.26 9.85 -8.59
N GLY A 33 13.37 9.13 -8.80
CA GLY A 33 14.35 8.82 -7.76
C GLY A 33 13.87 7.77 -6.74
N ILE A 34 12.77 7.06 -7.03
CA ILE A 34 12.24 6.00 -6.18
C ILE A 34 12.80 4.65 -6.64
N GLY A 35 13.43 3.93 -5.71
CA GLY A 35 13.90 2.57 -5.97
C GLY A 35 12.71 1.61 -6.11
N TYR A 36 12.70 0.76 -7.14
CA TYR A 36 11.72 -0.33 -7.26
C TYR A 36 12.42 -1.67 -7.01
N ASN A 37 11.92 -2.44 -6.02
CA ASN A 37 12.47 -3.73 -5.57
C ASN A 37 14.00 -3.72 -5.32
N ARG A 38 14.52 -2.58 -4.88
CA ARG A 38 15.94 -2.40 -4.52
C ARG A 38 16.08 -1.37 -3.40
N PHE A 39 17.22 -1.41 -2.71
CA PHE A 39 17.55 -0.41 -1.71
C PHE A 39 17.76 0.97 -2.36
N ALA A 40 17.13 2.00 -1.80
CA ALA A 40 17.31 3.42 -2.11
C ALA A 40 16.82 4.26 -0.91
N PRO A 41 17.18 5.55 -0.80
CA PRO A 41 16.66 6.42 0.27
C PRO A 41 15.13 6.46 0.34
N VAL A 42 14.47 6.42 -0.82
CA VAL A 42 13.04 6.18 -0.98
C VAL A 42 12.86 5.00 -1.92
N SER A 43 12.13 3.96 -1.51
CA SER A 43 11.85 2.81 -2.38
C SER A 43 10.45 2.22 -2.20
N PHE A 44 9.99 1.51 -3.22
CA PHE A 44 8.80 0.70 -3.26
C PHE A 44 9.21 -0.77 -3.43
N SER A 45 8.59 -1.67 -2.67
CA SER A 45 8.86 -3.11 -2.78
C SER A 45 7.58 -3.92 -2.77
N ASP A 46 7.51 -4.90 -3.65
CA ASP A 46 6.37 -5.84 -3.73
C ASP A 46 6.22 -6.67 -2.44
N TRP A 47 7.31 -6.84 -1.67
CA TRP A 47 7.29 -7.52 -0.38
C TRP A 47 6.44 -6.81 0.70
N ASP A 48 6.13 -5.52 0.51
CA ASP A 48 5.40 -4.72 1.49
C ASP A 48 3.88 -4.74 1.29
N HIS A 49 3.40 -5.37 0.22
CA HIS A 49 2.03 -5.24 -0.26
C HIS A 49 1.46 -6.59 -0.72
N GLY A 50 0.13 -6.68 -0.72
CA GLY A 50 -0.60 -7.82 -1.25
C GLY A 50 -0.30 -9.12 -0.51
N ALA A 51 0.22 -10.12 -1.24
CA ALA A 51 0.61 -11.41 -0.64
C ALA A 51 1.88 -11.33 0.21
N ARG A 52 2.65 -10.25 0.10
CA ARG A 52 3.92 -10.03 0.83
C ARG A 52 4.95 -11.15 0.64
N ASP A 53 4.96 -11.76 -0.53
CA ASP A 53 5.87 -12.83 -0.92
C ASP A 53 6.78 -12.45 -2.10
N GLY A 54 6.78 -11.15 -2.47
CA GLY A 54 7.60 -10.59 -3.54
C GLY A 54 7.11 -10.90 -4.95
N ARG A 55 5.95 -11.56 -5.11
CA ARG A 55 5.33 -11.72 -6.43
C ARG A 55 4.70 -10.41 -6.90
N ALA A 56 4.45 -10.35 -8.22
CA ALA A 56 3.77 -9.22 -8.83
C ALA A 56 2.41 -8.97 -8.16
N LEU A 57 2.14 -7.70 -7.86
CA LEU A 57 0.95 -7.28 -7.13
C LEU A 57 -0.34 -7.35 -7.96
N ARG A 58 -0.23 -7.18 -9.29
CA ARG A 58 -1.40 -7.11 -10.17
C ARG A 58 -2.20 -8.42 -10.24
N PRO A 59 -1.60 -9.61 -10.42
CA PRO A 59 -2.34 -10.86 -10.32
C PRO A 59 -3.05 -11.02 -8.96
N TRP A 60 -2.36 -10.67 -7.87
CA TRP A 60 -2.91 -10.79 -6.52
C TRP A 60 -4.20 -9.96 -6.33
N ILE A 61 -4.20 -8.69 -6.74
CA ILE A 61 -5.39 -7.85 -6.57
C ILE A 61 -6.55 -8.29 -7.46
N VAL A 62 -6.26 -8.75 -8.69
CA VAL A 62 -7.29 -9.29 -9.60
C VAL A 62 -7.94 -10.53 -9.00
N ASP A 63 -7.14 -11.46 -8.44
CA ASP A 63 -7.66 -12.65 -7.77
C ASP A 63 -8.52 -12.30 -6.55
N ARG A 64 -8.14 -11.25 -5.78
CA ARG A 64 -8.91 -10.78 -4.62
C ARG A 64 -10.25 -10.17 -5.01
N LEU A 65 -10.27 -9.38 -6.09
CA LEU A 65 -11.51 -8.80 -6.60
C LEU A 65 -12.44 -9.90 -7.13
N ALA A 66 -11.90 -10.86 -7.88
CA ALA A 66 -12.62 -12.03 -8.38
C ALA A 66 -13.23 -12.85 -7.25
N ALA A 67 -12.46 -13.13 -6.19
CA ALA A 67 -12.95 -13.83 -5.01
C ALA A 67 -14.06 -13.07 -4.26
N SER A 68 -14.15 -11.76 -4.45
CA SER A 68 -15.19 -10.88 -3.88
C SER A 68 -16.43 -10.75 -4.78
N GLY A 69 -16.49 -11.50 -5.88
CA GLY A 69 -17.61 -11.47 -6.84
C GLY A 69 -17.60 -10.28 -7.82
N LEU A 70 -16.54 -9.47 -7.79
CA LEU A 70 -16.29 -8.43 -8.77
C LEU A 70 -15.45 -9.09 -9.88
N GLY A 71 -15.88 -9.07 -11.15
CA GLY A 71 -15.30 -9.88 -12.24
C GLY A 71 -13.78 -9.73 -12.48
N GLN A 72 -13.25 -10.30 -13.56
CA GLN A 72 -11.80 -10.33 -13.80
C GLN A 72 -11.27 -9.21 -14.72
N GLU A 73 -12.16 -8.47 -15.39
CA GLU A 73 -11.76 -7.44 -16.34
C GLU A 73 -11.50 -6.11 -15.62
N TRP A 74 -10.23 -5.81 -15.39
CA TRP A 74 -9.77 -4.58 -14.75
C TRP A 74 -8.83 -3.81 -15.66
N GLY A 75 -9.03 -2.49 -15.71
CA GLY A 75 -8.11 -1.56 -16.34
C GLY A 75 -6.94 -1.25 -15.42
N ARG A 76 -6.74 0.05 -15.20
CA ARG A 76 -5.67 0.60 -14.35
C ARG A 76 -5.89 0.24 -12.89
N VAL A 77 -4.81 -0.10 -12.18
CA VAL A 77 -4.82 -0.27 -10.74
C VAL A 77 -3.76 0.65 -10.14
N GLU A 78 -4.19 1.51 -9.21
CA GLU A 78 -3.30 2.39 -8.47
C GLU A 78 -3.22 1.98 -7.00
N LEU A 79 -2.03 2.07 -6.44
CA LEU A 79 -1.76 1.79 -5.03
C LEU A 79 -1.31 3.07 -4.34
N TRP A 80 -2.10 3.52 -3.37
CA TRP A 80 -1.72 4.58 -2.45
C TRP A 80 -1.10 3.97 -1.20
N THR A 81 0.13 4.35 -0.87
CA THR A 81 0.86 3.73 0.23
C THR A 81 2.01 4.58 0.76
N PHE A 82 2.62 4.11 1.84
CA PHE A 82 3.85 4.65 2.40
C PHE A 82 5.06 3.93 1.77
N PRO A 83 5.97 4.65 1.10
CA PRO A 83 7.20 4.03 0.60
C PRO A 83 8.11 3.64 1.76
N ARG A 84 9.08 2.76 1.46
CA ARG A 84 10.22 2.57 2.34
C ARG A 84 11.06 3.84 2.38
N ILE A 85 11.49 4.23 3.58
CA ILE A 85 12.44 5.31 3.82
C ILE A 85 13.69 4.68 4.45
N TRP A 86 14.82 4.77 3.77
CA TRP A 86 16.08 4.11 4.17
C TRP A 86 15.92 2.62 4.48
N GLY A 87 15.05 1.93 3.74
CA GLY A 87 14.73 0.51 3.91
C GLY A 87 13.71 0.19 5.01
N TYR A 88 13.28 1.16 5.80
CA TYR A 88 12.22 0.99 6.81
C TYR A 88 10.86 1.29 6.20
N VAL A 89 9.88 0.45 6.49
CA VAL A 89 8.49 0.63 6.05
C VAL A 89 7.56 0.66 7.25
N PHE A 90 6.66 1.63 7.25
CA PHE A 90 5.53 1.67 8.16
C PHE A 90 4.28 1.92 7.32
N ASN A 91 3.54 0.86 7.04
CA ASN A 91 2.39 0.88 6.14
C ASN A 91 1.08 0.56 6.89
N PRO A 92 0.59 1.47 7.73
CA PRO A 92 -0.61 1.22 8.55
C PRO A 92 -1.87 1.03 7.69
N LEU A 93 -1.87 1.59 6.48
CA LEU A 93 -2.97 1.47 5.52
C LEU A 93 -2.46 1.71 4.10
N SER A 94 -2.81 0.79 3.21
CA SER A 94 -2.66 0.90 1.77
C SER A 94 -4.03 0.85 1.10
N LEU A 95 -4.24 1.70 0.09
CA LEU A 95 -5.50 1.77 -0.64
C LEU A 95 -5.26 1.39 -2.10
N TRP A 96 -6.02 0.41 -2.58
CA TRP A 96 -5.94 -0.10 -3.94
C TRP A 96 -7.13 0.41 -4.74
N TYR A 97 -6.89 1.38 -5.62
CA TYR A 97 -7.90 1.94 -6.51
C TYR A 97 -7.95 1.11 -7.79
N CYS A 98 -9.08 0.44 -8.01
CA CYS A 98 -9.26 -0.48 -9.11
C CYS A 98 -10.27 0.11 -10.11
N HIS A 99 -9.80 0.37 -11.33
CA HIS A 99 -10.58 0.97 -12.40
C HIS A 99 -11.04 -0.09 -13.40
N ASP A 100 -12.21 0.13 -14.02
CA ASP A 100 -12.61 -0.67 -15.17
C ASP A 100 -11.81 -0.28 -16.44
N PRO A 101 -11.95 -1.03 -17.55
CA PRO A 101 -11.28 -0.70 -18.82
C PRO A 101 -11.67 0.67 -19.40
N SER A 102 -12.79 1.27 -18.97
CA SER A 102 -13.18 2.63 -19.37
C SER A 102 -12.46 3.73 -18.56
N GLY A 103 -11.74 3.34 -17.50
CA GLY A 103 -11.04 4.24 -16.59
C GLY A 103 -11.86 4.66 -15.36
N SER A 104 -13.10 4.19 -15.23
CA SER A 104 -13.97 4.54 -14.09
C SER A 104 -13.57 3.74 -12.85
N LEU A 105 -13.49 4.41 -11.69
CA LEU A 105 -13.21 3.75 -10.41
C LEU A 105 -14.38 2.81 -10.06
N LYS A 106 -14.08 1.52 -9.87
CA LYS A 106 -15.09 0.49 -9.58
C LYS A 106 -14.96 -0.13 -8.19
N ALA A 107 -13.74 -0.23 -7.67
CA ALA A 107 -13.51 -0.80 -6.35
C ALA A 107 -12.34 -0.11 -5.65
N VAL A 108 -12.38 -0.10 -4.33
CA VAL A 108 -11.28 0.29 -3.46
C VAL A 108 -11.07 -0.82 -2.44
N LEU A 109 -9.90 -1.43 -2.43
CA LEU A 109 -9.51 -2.40 -1.39
C LEU A 109 -8.64 -1.70 -0.34
N PHE A 110 -8.95 -1.96 0.93
CA PHE A 110 -8.21 -1.45 2.07
C PHE A 110 -7.31 -2.55 2.60
N GLU A 111 -6.01 -2.33 2.53
CA GLU A 111 -5.00 -3.22 3.09
C GLU A 111 -4.44 -2.59 4.37
N VAL A 112 -4.74 -3.18 5.52
CA VAL A 112 -4.34 -2.72 6.83
C VAL A 112 -3.27 -3.64 7.38
N HIS A 113 -2.12 -3.08 7.79
CA HIS A 113 -1.09 -3.81 8.49
C HIS A 113 -1.02 -3.37 9.95
N ASN A 114 -0.95 -4.33 10.87
CA ASN A 114 -0.65 -4.01 12.25
C ASN A 114 0.85 -4.14 12.56
N THR A 115 1.30 -3.50 13.63
CA THR A 115 2.69 -3.56 14.12
C THR A 115 3.12 -4.95 14.59
N PHE A 116 2.20 -5.91 14.70
CA PHE A 116 2.46 -7.30 15.10
C PHE A 116 2.62 -8.23 13.89
N GLY A 117 2.56 -7.70 12.66
CA GLY A 117 2.82 -8.44 11.43
C GLY A 117 1.57 -9.04 10.76
N GLU A 118 0.39 -8.88 11.34
CA GLU A 118 -0.88 -9.30 10.74
C GLU A 118 -1.31 -8.32 9.64
N ALA A 119 -1.93 -8.85 8.59
CA ALA A 119 -2.48 -8.07 7.48
C ALA A 119 -3.97 -8.41 7.31
N HIS A 120 -4.80 -7.38 7.23
CA HIS A 120 -6.23 -7.50 6.96
C HIS A 120 -6.57 -6.77 5.66
N HIS A 121 -7.36 -7.43 4.81
CA HIS A 121 -7.83 -6.86 3.55
C HIS A 121 -9.36 -6.73 3.64
N TYR A 122 -9.86 -5.49 3.47
CA TYR A 122 -11.29 -5.16 3.49
C TYR A 122 -11.74 -4.58 2.15
#